data_AF-A0A1E7RST5-F1
#
_entry.id   AF-A0A1E7RST5-F1
#
_cell.length_a   1.000
_cell.length_b   1.000
_cell.length_c   1.000
_cell.angle_alpha   90.00
_cell.angle_beta   90.00
_cell.angle_gamma   90.00
#
_symmetry.space_group_name_H-M   'P 1'
#
loop_
_entity.id
_entity.type
_entity.pdbx_description
1 polymer ?
#
loop_
_entity_poly.entity_id
_entity_poly.type
_entity_poly.pdbx_seq_one_letter_code
_entity_poly.pdbx_strand_id
1 'polypeptide(L)'
;MRSFSDATGAILFYGLLGAKDPTSKEPINAARWLVPQRHTGRRSWVEVDQGKFNLTTDEHSLGIKPWRPYQVVIELLDSTKTTEESFRLTGSICFDATDLSLASDLRNESHMFVVSAMNKDVKTFDGMVAALRYHMYQHILIANIGEFGGSTAQAPYDKEYLRLISHTHGGNQLAVSVFDVRLEDFGPALEAALPAVSKWKEVKERIGKAPPAGLDRA
;
A
#
# COMPACT_ATOMS: atom_id res chain seq x y z
N MET A 1 11.10 -12.25 -11.05
CA MET A 1 11.04 -11.12 -10.09
C MET A 1 12.41 -10.61 -9.66
N ARG A 2 13.33 -11.44 -9.11
CA ARG A 2 14.68 -10.99 -8.72
C ARG A 2 15.45 -10.26 -9.82
N SER A 3 15.52 -10.81 -11.04
CA SER A 3 16.19 -10.15 -12.17
C SER A 3 15.59 -8.79 -12.54
N PHE A 4 14.27 -8.64 -12.40
CA PHE A 4 13.58 -7.37 -12.65
C PHE A 4 13.92 -6.33 -11.57
N SER A 5 13.85 -6.74 -10.29
CA SER A 5 14.28 -5.89 -9.17
C SER A 5 15.76 -5.50 -9.28
N ASP A 6 16.63 -6.41 -9.72
CA ASP A 6 18.05 -6.12 -9.91
C ASP A 6 18.28 -5.05 -10.99
N ALA A 7 17.65 -5.24 -12.16
CA ALA A 7 17.77 -4.37 -13.31
C ALA A 7 17.25 -2.96 -13.04
N THR A 8 16.16 -2.82 -12.28
CA THR A 8 15.53 -1.53 -11.99
C THR A 8 15.98 -0.91 -10.67
N GLY A 9 16.49 -1.71 -9.74
CA GLY A 9 16.68 -1.30 -8.35
C GLY A 9 15.39 -1.14 -7.56
N ALA A 10 14.24 -1.56 -8.11
CA ALA A 10 12.94 -1.37 -7.48
C ALA A 10 12.66 -2.38 -6.36
N ILE A 11 11.98 -1.91 -5.32
CA ILE A 11 11.25 -2.76 -4.36
C ILE A 11 10.03 -3.33 -5.07
N LEU A 12 9.78 -4.63 -4.93
CA LEU A 12 8.61 -5.28 -5.50
C LEU A 12 7.69 -5.80 -4.39
N PHE A 13 6.38 -5.64 -4.58
CA PHE A 13 5.34 -6.29 -3.79
C PHE A 13 4.39 -7.04 -4.72
N TYR A 14 4.29 -8.36 -4.58
CA TYR A 14 3.51 -9.20 -5.50
C TYR A 14 2.89 -10.42 -4.80
N GLY A 15 1.67 -10.78 -5.22
CA GLY A 15 0.92 -11.92 -4.69
C GLY A 15 1.48 -13.29 -5.11
N LEU A 16 1.30 -14.27 -4.23
CA LEU A 16 1.77 -15.66 -4.31
C LEU A 16 0.67 -16.59 -3.77
N LEU A 17 -0.27 -16.96 -4.64
CA LEU A 17 -1.29 -17.95 -4.31
C LEU A 17 -0.67 -19.36 -4.29
N GLY A 18 -0.86 -20.10 -3.20
CA GLY A 18 -0.32 -21.45 -3.05
C GLY A 18 1.16 -21.48 -2.61
N ALA A 19 1.67 -20.38 -2.04
CA ALA A 19 2.93 -20.41 -1.31
C ALA A 19 2.86 -21.45 -0.17
N LYS A 20 4.01 -21.98 0.28
CA LYS A 20 4.03 -22.96 1.38
C LYS A 20 4.20 -22.25 2.71
N ASP A 21 3.34 -22.55 3.66
CA ASP A 21 3.50 -22.14 5.06
C ASP A 21 4.92 -22.55 5.54
N PRO A 22 5.67 -21.64 6.21
CA PRO A 22 7.03 -21.94 6.66
C PRO A 22 7.14 -23.15 7.58
N THR A 23 6.11 -23.41 8.38
CA THR A 23 6.03 -24.45 9.42
C THR A 23 5.23 -25.66 8.95
N SER A 24 3.94 -25.49 8.61
CA SER A 24 3.03 -26.60 8.28
C SER A 24 3.21 -27.13 6.86
N LYS A 25 3.86 -26.36 5.97
CA LYS A 25 3.99 -26.62 4.52
C LYS A 25 2.67 -26.67 3.75
N GLU A 26 1.55 -26.35 4.40
CA GLU A 26 0.25 -26.23 3.75
C GLU A 26 0.23 -25.04 2.77
N PRO A 27 -0.60 -25.10 1.72
CA PRO A 27 -0.71 -24.00 0.77
C PRO A 27 -1.41 -22.80 1.42
N ILE A 28 -0.80 -21.63 1.30
CA ILE A 28 -1.27 -20.34 1.83
C ILE A 28 -1.36 -19.31 0.69
N ASN A 29 -2.06 -18.21 0.91
CA ASN A 29 -1.93 -17.02 0.07
C ASN A 29 -1.03 -16.01 0.78
N ALA A 30 0.06 -15.62 0.13
CA ALA A 30 1.01 -14.65 0.64
C ALA A 30 1.31 -13.59 -0.44
N ALA A 31 1.96 -12.50 -0.06
CA ALA A 31 2.55 -11.54 -0.97
C ALA A 31 3.97 -11.26 -0.53
N ARG A 32 4.90 -11.20 -1.48
CA ARG A 32 6.32 -11.05 -1.17
C ARG A 32 6.76 -9.61 -1.35
N TRP A 33 7.37 -9.07 -0.30
CA TRP A 33 8.27 -7.94 -0.39
C TRP A 33 9.64 -8.43 -0.85
N LEU A 34 10.11 -7.93 -1.99
CA LEU A 34 11.45 -8.16 -2.51
C LEU A 34 12.18 -6.83 -2.53
N VAL A 35 13.01 -6.59 -1.51
CA VAL A 35 13.71 -5.31 -1.29
C VAL A 35 15.18 -5.49 -1.69
N PRO A 36 15.64 -4.84 -2.78
CA PRO A 36 17.03 -4.92 -3.18
C PRO A 36 17.94 -4.19 -2.18
N GLN A 37 19.04 -4.83 -1.80
CA GLN A 37 20.09 -4.26 -0.97
C GLN A 37 21.34 -4.11 -1.82
N ARG A 38 21.83 -2.88 -1.97
CA ARG A 38 23.05 -2.56 -2.73
C ARG A 38 24.13 -2.15 -1.74
N HIS A 39 25.04 -3.07 -1.43
CA HIS A 39 26.27 -2.76 -0.71
C HIS A 39 27.46 -2.80 -1.67
N THR A 40 28.56 -2.14 -1.31
CA THR A 40 29.79 -2.00 -2.11
C THR A 40 30.23 -3.32 -2.76
N GLY A 41 29.81 -3.53 -4.02
CA GLY A 41 30.14 -4.71 -4.83
C GLY A 41 29.31 -5.98 -4.60
N ARG A 42 28.32 -5.99 -3.69
CA ARG A 42 27.45 -7.17 -3.44
C ARG A 42 25.98 -6.82 -3.64
N ARG A 43 25.28 -7.72 -4.37
CA ARG A 43 23.84 -7.66 -4.59
C ARG A 43 23.16 -8.68 -3.68
N SER A 44 22.24 -8.22 -2.85
CA SER A 44 21.41 -9.09 -2.01
C SER A 44 19.97 -8.59 -1.99
N TRP A 45 19.07 -9.42 -1.48
CA TRP A 45 17.65 -9.07 -1.31
C TRP A 45 17.20 -9.44 0.09
N VAL A 46 16.39 -8.56 0.67
CA VAL A 46 15.52 -8.92 1.79
C VAL A 46 14.21 -9.42 1.20
N GLU A 47 13.84 -10.64 1.55
CA GLU A 47 12.58 -11.28 1.13
C GLU A 47 11.74 -11.56 2.35
N VAL A 48 10.55 -10.97 2.41
CA VAL A 48 9.61 -11.17 3.51
C VAL A 48 8.23 -11.38 2.93
N ASP A 49 7.56 -12.43 3.38
CA ASP A 49 6.21 -12.79 2.94
C ASP A 49 5.18 -12.19 3.90
N GLN A 50 4.31 -11.33 3.39
CA GLN A 50 3.08 -10.89 4.05
C GLN A 50 1.99 -11.93 3.83
N GLY A 51 1.39 -12.44 4.89
CA GLY A 51 0.33 -13.42 4.80
C GLY A 51 -1.07 -12.84 4.59
N LYS A 52 -1.98 -13.65 4.04
CA LYS A 52 -3.42 -13.38 3.99
C LYS A 52 -4.17 -14.17 5.07
N PHE A 53 -4.90 -13.47 5.94
CA PHE A 53 -5.72 -14.13 6.95
C PHE A 53 -7.15 -14.38 6.48
N ASN A 54 -7.81 -13.35 5.95
CA ASN A 54 -9.20 -13.40 5.57
C ASN A 54 -9.32 -13.96 4.16
N LEU A 55 -9.52 -15.27 4.06
CA LEU A 55 -9.66 -15.96 2.79
C LEU A 55 -11.05 -15.74 2.16
N THR A 56 -11.07 -15.75 0.84
CA THR A 56 -12.29 -15.79 0.03
C THR A 56 -12.80 -17.22 -0.11
N THR A 57 -14.06 -17.37 -0.51
CA THR A 57 -14.65 -18.69 -0.78
C THR A 57 -13.88 -19.47 -1.85
N ASP A 58 -13.40 -18.79 -2.89
CA ASP A 58 -12.59 -19.39 -3.95
C ASP A 58 -11.28 -19.96 -3.38
N GLU A 59 -10.59 -19.23 -2.50
CA GLU A 59 -9.36 -19.71 -1.85
C GLU A 59 -9.61 -20.91 -0.94
N HIS A 60 -10.71 -20.91 -0.18
CA HIS A 60 -11.10 -22.07 0.61
C HIS A 60 -11.35 -23.30 -0.27
N SER A 61 -12.00 -23.12 -1.44
CA SER A 61 -12.25 -24.22 -2.37
C SER A 61 -10.97 -24.81 -2.97
N LEU A 62 -9.91 -23.99 -3.08
CA LEU A 62 -8.58 -24.42 -3.53
C LEU A 62 -7.74 -25.05 -2.40
N GLY A 63 -8.29 -25.20 -1.19
CA GLY A 63 -7.60 -25.80 -0.06
C GLY A 63 -6.57 -24.87 0.61
N ILE A 64 -6.60 -23.57 0.30
CA ILE A 64 -5.72 -22.57 0.91
C ILE A 64 -6.03 -22.42 2.41
N LYS A 65 -4.98 -22.30 3.22
CA LYS A 65 -5.07 -22.07 4.67
C LYS A 65 -4.83 -20.60 5.01
N PRO A 66 -5.56 -20.06 6.01
CA PRO A 66 -5.33 -18.71 6.49
C PRO A 66 -3.98 -18.63 7.18
N TRP A 67 -3.18 -17.62 6.85
CA TRP A 67 -1.87 -17.41 7.45
C TRP A 67 -1.53 -15.93 7.44
N ARG A 68 -1.41 -15.31 8.62
CA ARG A 68 -0.93 -13.94 8.82
C ARG A 68 -0.45 -13.76 10.26
N PRO A 69 0.66 -14.40 10.66
CA PRO A 69 1.14 -14.33 12.04
C PRO A 69 1.73 -12.96 12.41
N TYR A 70 2.01 -12.12 11.42
CA TYR A 70 2.56 -10.78 11.58
C TYR A 70 2.08 -9.87 10.43
N GLN A 71 2.32 -8.58 10.61
CA GLN A 71 2.15 -7.56 9.58
C GLN A 71 3.51 -6.95 9.25
N VAL A 72 3.88 -6.93 7.98
CA VAL A 72 5.18 -6.42 7.53
C VAL A 72 5.10 -4.90 7.34
N VAL A 73 6.03 -4.19 7.97
CA VAL A 73 6.28 -2.76 7.72
C VAL A 73 7.70 -2.62 7.19
N ILE A 74 7.83 -2.06 5.99
CA ILE A 74 9.11 -1.74 5.36
C ILE A 74 9.45 -0.30 5.67
N GLU A 75 10.51 -0.10 6.44
CA GLU A 75 11.04 1.22 6.76
C GLU A 75 12.11 1.61 5.73
N LEU A 76 11.90 2.74 5.07
CA LEU A 76 12.83 3.35 4.13
C LEU A 76 13.62 4.43 4.85
N LEU A 77 14.90 4.15 5.05
CA LEU A 77 15.84 5.06 5.69
C LEU A 77 16.56 5.86 4.61
N ASP A 78 16.47 7.18 4.71
CA ASP A 78 17.38 8.07 4.01
C ASP A 78 18.66 8.18 4.84
N SER A 79 19.82 7.97 4.21
CA SER A 79 21.14 8.11 4.84
C SER A 79 21.39 9.47 5.50
N THR A 80 20.60 10.49 5.15
CA THR A 80 20.71 11.86 5.66
C THR A 80 19.71 12.20 6.77
N LYS A 81 18.73 11.32 7.03
CA LYS A 81 17.62 11.55 7.97
C LYS A 81 17.68 10.63 9.17
N THR A 82 16.97 10.98 10.24
CA THR A 82 16.84 10.11 11.42
C THR A 82 15.88 8.95 11.13
N THR A 83 15.89 7.93 11.98
CA THR A 83 14.91 6.82 11.91
C THR A 83 13.47 7.28 12.12
N GLU A 84 13.27 8.36 12.89
CA GLU A 84 11.95 8.97 13.13
C GLU A 84 11.38 9.63 11.87
N GLU A 85 12.25 9.98 10.92
CA GLU A 85 11.88 10.57 9.63
C GLU A 85 11.79 9.51 8.50
N SER A 86 11.79 8.22 8.86
CA SER A 86 11.73 7.13 7.88
C SER A 86 10.34 6.97 7.25
N PHE A 87 10.30 6.60 5.97
CA PHE A 87 9.04 6.30 5.31
C PHE A 87 8.66 4.84 5.52
N ARG A 88 7.46 4.59 6.03
CA ARG A 88 6.96 3.26 6.35
C ARG A 88 5.93 2.82 5.32
N LEU A 89 6.23 1.73 4.61
CA LEU A 89 5.33 1.10 3.65
C LEU A 89 4.80 -0.20 4.25
N THR A 90 3.52 -0.49 4.05
CA THR A 90 2.96 -1.78 4.43
C THR A 90 2.01 -2.28 3.35
N GLY A 91 1.61 -3.54 3.42
CA GLY A 91 0.72 -4.10 2.42
C GLY A 91 -0.12 -5.25 2.90
N SER A 92 -1.16 -5.54 2.13
CA SER A 92 -2.10 -6.63 2.37
C SER A 92 -2.54 -7.26 1.05
N ILE A 93 -3.38 -8.29 1.15
CA ILE A 93 -3.80 -9.09 0.02
C ILE A 93 -5.32 -9.06 -0.10
N CYS A 94 -5.80 -8.38 -1.13
CA CYS A 94 -7.18 -8.36 -1.57
C CYS A 94 -8.16 -8.14 -0.41
N PHE A 95 -8.87 -9.19 0.00
CA PHE A 95 -9.91 -9.15 1.03
C PHE A 95 -9.38 -8.75 2.42
N ASP A 96 -8.09 -8.93 2.71
CA ASP A 96 -7.51 -8.41 3.95
C ASP A 96 -7.57 -6.88 4.06
N ALA A 97 -7.62 -6.16 2.93
CA ALA A 97 -7.76 -4.71 2.95
C ALA A 97 -9.14 -4.23 3.45
N THR A 98 -10.14 -5.11 3.50
CA THR A 98 -11.47 -4.79 4.05
C THR A 98 -11.53 -4.89 5.57
N ASP A 99 -10.49 -5.45 6.21
CA ASP A 99 -10.39 -5.61 7.66
C ASP A 99 -10.11 -4.24 8.32
N LEU A 100 -11.15 -3.65 8.92
CA LEU A 100 -11.04 -2.35 9.59
C LEU A 100 -10.10 -2.38 10.79
N SER A 101 -9.96 -3.52 11.47
CA SER A 101 -9.02 -3.66 12.58
C SER A 101 -7.59 -3.51 12.08
N LEU A 102 -7.26 -4.19 10.97
CA LEU A 102 -5.96 -4.03 10.31
C LEU A 102 -5.71 -2.58 9.88
N ALA A 103 -6.71 -1.92 9.30
CA ALA A 103 -6.59 -0.53 8.89
C ALA A 103 -6.39 0.43 10.08
N SER A 104 -7.07 0.14 11.20
CA SER A 104 -6.94 0.90 12.45
C SER A 104 -5.55 0.76 13.06
N ASP A 105 -5.03 -0.48 13.13
CA ASP A 105 -3.72 -0.78 13.68
C ASP A 105 -2.61 -0.14 12.83
N LEU A 106 -2.74 -0.17 11.50
CA LEU A 106 -1.75 0.35 10.57
C LEU A 106 -1.79 1.87 10.35
N ARG A 107 -2.86 2.53 10.76
CA ARG A 107 -3.07 3.97 10.57
C ARG A 107 -1.90 4.80 11.05
N ASN A 108 -1.39 4.50 12.25
CA ASN A 108 -0.28 5.25 12.85
C ASN A 108 1.10 4.63 12.56
N GLU A 109 1.12 3.48 11.89
CA GLU A 109 2.33 2.69 11.66
C GLU A 109 2.86 2.72 10.22
N SER A 110 2.12 3.36 9.31
CA SER A 110 2.48 3.41 7.89
C SER A 110 2.17 4.78 7.27
N HIS A 111 2.80 5.07 6.13
CA HIS A 111 2.58 6.25 5.29
C HIS A 111 2.08 5.89 3.87
N MET A 112 2.14 4.61 3.52
CA MET A 112 1.55 4.05 2.31
C MET A 112 1.10 2.61 2.55
N PHE A 113 -0.12 2.31 2.12
CA PHE A 113 -0.72 0.98 2.17
C PHE A 113 -0.91 0.42 0.76
N VAL A 114 -0.27 -0.72 0.49
CA VAL A 114 -0.28 -1.37 -0.83
C VAL A 114 -1.06 -2.67 -0.80
N VAL A 115 -2.00 -2.85 -1.73
CA VAL A 115 -2.85 -4.03 -1.80
C VAL A 115 -2.63 -4.71 -3.14
N SER A 116 -2.20 -5.97 -3.10
CA SER A 116 -2.27 -6.85 -4.28
C SER A 116 -3.63 -7.52 -4.30
N ALA A 117 -4.35 -7.46 -5.41
CA ALA A 117 -5.75 -7.88 -5.47
C ALA A 117 -6.09 -8.76 -6.67
N MET A 118 -7.07 -9.63 -6.45
CA MET A 118 -7.83 -10.34 -7.48
C MET A 118 -9.30 -10.08 -7.19
N ASN A 119 -9.69 -8.82 -7.27
CA ASN A 119 -11.02 -8.36 -6.92
C ASN A 119 -11.93 -8.30 -8.15
N LYS A 120 -13.13 -8.87 -8.02
CA LYS A 120 -14.16 -8.91 -9.06
C LYS A 120 -15.12 -7.72 -8.97
N ASP A 121 -15.30 -7.15 -7.78
CA ASP A 121 -16.20 -6.02 -7.54
C ASP A 121 -15.42 -4.71 -7.38
N VAL A 122 -15.03 -4.14 -8.52
CA VAL A 122 -14.19 -2.94 -8.58
C VAL A 122 -14.84 -1.75 -7.87
N LYS A 123 -16.16 -1.55 -8.03
CA LYS A 123 -16.86 -0.38 -7.48
C LYS A 123 -16.85 -0.36 -5.96
N THR A 124 -17.09 -1.51 -5.33
CA THR A 124 -17.04 -1.61 -3.87
C THR A 124 -15.63 -1.34 -3.35
N PHE A 125 -14.61 -1.82 -4.05
CA PHE A 125 -13.21 -1.54 -3.71
C PHE A 125 -12.84 -0.07 -3.89
N ASP A 126 -13.34 0.62 -4.91
CA ASP A 126 -13.11 2.07 -5.06
C ASP A 126 -13.67 2.85 -3.85
N GLY A 127 -14.86 2.47 -3.37
CA GLY A 127 -15.45 3.01 -2.14
C GLY A 127 -14.60 2.72 -0.90
N MET A 128 -14.09 1.48 -0.80
CA MET A 128 -13.17 1.09 0.27
C MET A 128 -11.88 1.92 0.25
N VAL A 129 -11.24 2.10 -0.91
CA VAL A 129 -10.02 2.91 -1.05
C VAL A 129 -10.29 4.36 -0.65
N ALA A 130 -11.43 4.92 -1.06
CA ALA A 130 -11.83 6.27 -0.68
C ALA A 130 -12.01 6.43 0.84
N ALA A 131 -12.49 5.39 1.53
CA ALA A 131 -12.58 5.36 2.98
C ALA A 131 -11.20 5.20 3.63
N LEU A 132 -10.41 4.21 3.20
CA LEU A 132 -9.07 3.90 3.74
C LEU A 132 -8.13 5.10 3.63
N ARG A 133 -8.07 5.77 2.47
CA ARG A 133 -7.18 6.92 2.27
C ARG A 133 -7.45 8.03 3.27
N TYR A 134 -8.71 8.22 3.66
CA TYR A 134 -9.09 9.24 4.64
C TYR A 134 -8.86 8.76 6.07
N HIS A 135 -9.34 7.56 6.43
CA HIS A 135 -9.28 7.06 7.81
C HIS A 135 -7.87 6.68 8.26
N MET A 136 -7.08 6.10 7.36
CA MET A 136 -5.65 5.88 7.58
C MET A 136 -4.83 7.15 7.31
N TYR A 137 -5.44 8.15 6.67
CA TYR A 137 -4.84 9.43 6.29
C TYR A 137 -3.49 9.29 5.57
N GLN A 138 -3.43 8.44 4.54
CA GLN A 138 -2.20 8.08 3.84
C GLN A 138 -2.46 7.65 2.38
N HIS A 139 -1.39 7.39 1.63
CA HIS A 139 -1.50 6.84 0.28
C HIS A 139 -2.02 5.40 0.31
N ILE A 140 -3.02 5.11 -0.51
CA ILE A 140 -3.54 3.76 -0.71
C ILE A 140 -3.32 3.39 -2.18
N LEU A 141 -2.65 2.27 -2.42
CA LEU A 141 -2.41 1.72 -3.75
C LEU A 141 -3.02 0.33 -3.83
N ILE A 142 -3.84 0.09 -4.86
CA ILE A 142 -4.35 -1.23 -5.21
C ILE A 142 -3.86 -1.60 -6.60
N ALA A 143 -3.15 -2.72 -6.70
CA ALA A 143 -2.82 -3.37 -7.94
C ALA A 143 -3.72 -4.60 -8.11
N ASN A 144 -4.76 -4.46 -8.94
CA ASN A 144 -5.70 -5.53 -9.24
C ASN A 144 -5.30 -6.27 -10.53
N ILE A 145 -5.80 -7.51 -10.68
CA ILE A 145 -5.58 -8.30 -11.90
C ILE A 145 -6.23 -7.64 -13.13
N GLY A 146 -5.56 -7.74 -14.27
CA GLY A 146 -6.01 -7.17 -15.54
C GLY A 146 -7.33 -7.73 -16.08
N GLU A 147 -7.76 -8.91 -15.61
CA GLU A 147 -9.07 -9.49 -15.95
C GLU A 147 -10.23 -8.57 -15.55
N PHE A 148 -10.17 -7.97 -14.35
CA PHE A 148 -11.23 -7.13 -13.81
C PHE A 148 -10.89 -5.63 -13.85
N GLY A 149 -9.60 -5.27 -13.94
CA GLY A 149 -9.16 -3.87 -13.88
C GLY A 149 -9.36 -3.27 -12.49
N GLY A 150 -9.46 -1.95 -12.36
CA GLY A 150 -9.70 -1.31 -11.05
C GLY A 150 -8.45 -1.13 -10.20
N SER A 151 -7.27 -1.11 -10.82
CA SER A 151 -6.05 -0.67 -10.14
C SER A 151 -6.12 0.83 -9.88
N THR A 152 -5.83 1.26 -8.66
CA THR A 152 -5.96 2.67 -8.26
C THR A 152 -4.89 3.09 -7.27
N ALA A 153 -4.48 4.35 -7.34
CA ALA A 153 -3.70 5.01 -6.30
C ALA A 153 -4.42 6.29 -5.86
N GLN A 154 -4.60 6.45 -4.56
CA GLN A 154 -5.34 7.57 -3.99
C GLN A 154 -4.73 8.09 -2.69
N ALA A 155 -4.96 9.36 -2.37
CA ALA A 155 -4.52 9.99 -1.13
C ALA A 155 -5.52 11.07 -0.66
N PRO A 156 -5.56 11.43 0.63
CA PRO A 156 -6.55 12.35 1.18
C PRO A 156 -6.19 13.84 0.95
N TYR A 157 -5.86 14.20 -0.29
CA TYR A 157 -5.66 15.59 -0.70
C TYR A 157 -6.95 16.42 -0.56
N ASP A 158 -6.81 17.73 -0.32
CA ASP A 158 -7.96 18.61 -0.14
C ASP A 158 -8.79 18.71 -1.42
N LYS A 159 -8.13 18.99 -2.55
CA LYS A 159 -8.78 19.13 -3.87
C LYS A 159 -9.13 17.76 -4.45
N GLU A 160 -10.40 17.59 -4.83
CA GLU A 160 -10.95 16.31 -5.33
C GLU A 160 -10.12 15.69 -6.46
N TYR A 161 -9.73 16.51 -7.44
CA TYR A 161 -9.00 16.05 -8.61
C TYR A 161 -7.55 15.61 -8.33
N LEU A 162 -7.00 15.94 -7.15
CA LEU A 162 -5.68 15.46 -6.71
C LEU A 162 -5.78 14.14 -5.94
N ARG A 163 -6.97 13.80 -5.41
CA ARG A 163 -7.13 12.60 -4.58
C ARG A 163 -6.97 11.31 -5.37
N LEU A 164 -7.23 11.34 -6.67
CA LEU A 164 -7.06 10.23 -7.59
C LEU A 164 -5.75 10.43 -8.36
N ILE A 165 -4.69 9.72 -7.96
CA ILE A 165 -3.36 9.82 -8.56
C ILE A 165 -3.30 8.98 -9.83
N SER A 166 -3.82 7.76 -9.75
CA SER A 166 -3.91 6.83 -10.88
C SER A 166 -5.15 5.98 -10.77
N HIS A 167 -5.75 5.68 -11.92
CA HIS A 167 -6.90 4.80 -12.01
C HIS A 167 -6.90 4.12 -13.37
N THR A 168 -6.93 2.80 -13.37
CA THR A 168 -7.05 2.01 -14.59
C THR A 168 -8.37 1.25 -14.57
N HIS A 169 -9.20 1.50 -15.58
CA HIS A 169 -10.48 0.85 -15.75
C HIS A 169 -10.52 0.06 -17.06
N GLY A 170 -11.28 -1.03 -17.09
CA GLY A 170 -11.38 -1.94 -18.22
C GLY A 170 -10.97 -3.35 -17.83
N GLY A 171 -11.84 -4.32 -18.11
CA GLY A 171 -11.53 -5.74 -17.95
C GLY A 171 -10.75 -6.28 -19.15
N ASN A 172 -10.05 -7.40 -18.93
CA ASN A 172 -9.24 -8.10 -19.91
C ASN A 172 -8.14 -7.25 -20.56
N GLN A 173 -7.51 -6.37 -19.78
CA GLN A 173 -6.43 -5.51 -20.24
C GLN A 173 -5.19 -5.65 -19.36
N LEU A 174 -4.02 -5.72 -19.99
CA LEU A 174 -2.75 -5.54 -19.31
C LEU A 174 -2.37 -4.06 -19.37
N ALA A 175 -2.27 -3.41 -18.21
CA ALA A 175 -1.86 -2.02 -18.10
C ALA A 175 -0.69 -1.90 -17.13
N VAL A 176 0.25 -1.01 -17.45
CA VAL A 176 1.33 -0.61 -16.55
C VAL A 176 1.16 0.89 -16.31
N SER A 177 0.85 1.26 -15.07
CA SER A 177 0.76 2.66 -14.66
C SER A 177 2.04 3.06 -13.93
N VAL A 178 2.64 4.18 -14.36
CA VAL A 178 3.79 4.79 -13.69
C VAL A 178 3.36 6.19 -13.28
N PHE A 179 3.52 6.51 -12.00
CA PHE A 179 3.15 7.80 -11.42
C PHE A 179 4.03 8.08 -10.20
N ASP A 180 4.22 9.36 -9.92
CA ASP A 180 4.97 9.82 -8.76
C ASP A 180 4.04 9.93 -7.55
N VAL A 181 4.55 9.52 -6.39
CA VAL A 181 3.87 9.60 -5.12
C VAL A 181 4.71 10.46 -4.18
N ARG A 182 4.17 11.61 -3.76
CA ARG A 182 4.83 12.50 -2.79
C ARG A 182 4.58 11.99 -1.38
N LEU A 183 5.44 11.09 -0.91
CA LEU A 183 5.30 10.49 0.42
C LEU A 183 5.41 11.52 1.55
N GLU A 184 6.08 12.66 1.33
CA GLU A 184 6.23 13.74 2.33
C GLU A 184 4.88 14.32 2.77
N ASP A 185 3.91 14.40 1.86
CA ASP A 185 2.58 14.97 2.14
C ASP A 185 1.89 14.24 3.30
N PHE A 186 1.99 12.91 3.34
CA PHE A 186 1.38 12.05 4.36
C PHE A 186 2.40 11.19 5.11
N GLY A 187 3.66 11.65 5.11
CA GLY A 187 4.80 10.99 5.73
C GLY A 187 4.97 11.38 7.20
N PRO A 188 6.16 11.14 7.78
CA PRO A 188 6.43 11.44 9.19
C PRO A 188 6.12 12.88 9.59
N ALA A 189 6.55 13.85 8.77
CA ALA A 189 6.30 15.28 9.02
C ALA A 189 4.85 15.71 8.77
N LEU A 190 4.03 14.84 8.16
CA LEU A 190 2.60 15.01 7.91
C LEU A 190 2.24 16.39 7.32
N GLU A 191 2.99 16.84 6.30
CA GLU A 191 2.88 18.19 5.72
C GLU A 191 1.44 18.55 5.32
N ALA A 192 0.68 17.56 4.87
CA ALA A 192 -0.69 17.75 4.43
C ALA A 192 -1.69 18.03 5.56
N ALA A 193 -1.35 17.72 6.81
CA ALA A 193 -2.14 18.06 7.98
C ALA A 193 -1.90 19.50 8.49
N LEU A 194 -0.86 20.17 8.00
CA LEU A 194 -0.52 21.52 8.44
C LEU A 194 -1.63 22.53 8.07
N PRO A 195 -1.81 23.59 8.88
CA PRO A 195 -2.78 24.64 8.59
C PRO A 195 -2.56 25.27 7.22
N ALA A 196 -3.66 25.74 6.62
CA ALA A 196 -3.60 26.43 5.33
C ALA A 196 -2.69 27.66 5.41
N VAL A 197 -1.76 27.78 4.45
CA VAL A 197 -0.89 28.95 4.31
C VAL A 197 -1.60 29.97 3.41
N SER A 198 -1.50 31.26 3.72
CA SER A 198 -2.04 32.30 2.82
C SER A 198 -1.09 32.49 1.64
N LYS A 199 -1.54 32.19 0.42
CA LYS A 199 -0.83 32.54 -0.80
C LYS A 199 -1.54 33.73 -1.44
N TRP A 200 -1.07 34.95 -1.14
CA TRP A 200 -1.46 36.25 -1.73
C TRP A 200 -2.97 36.52 -1.93
N LYS A 201 -3.50 37.53 -1.20
CA LYS A 201 -4.92 37.97 -1.16
C LYS A 201 -5.93 36.82 -0.95
N GLU A 202 -6.29 36.64 0.33
CA GLU A 202 -7.46 35.91 0.86
C GLU A 202 -7.62 34.41 0.57
N VAL A 203 -6.86 33.81 -0.36
CA VAL A 203 -6.95 32.36 -0.60
C VAL A 203 -6.03 31.59 0.36
N LYS A 204 -6.66 30.87 1.30
CA LYS A 204 -6.01 29.86 2.15
C LYS A 204 -5.98 28.53 1.38
N GLU A 205 -4.80 28.01 1.08
CA GLU A 205 -4.64 26.72 0.38
C GLU A 205 -4.11 25.66 1.35
N ARG A 206 -4.81 24.51 1.41
CA ARG A 206 -4.34 23.31 2.13
C ARG A 206 -3.88 22.26 1.14
N ILE A 207 -2.94 21.43 1.56
CA ILE A 207 -2.49 20.27 0.81
C ILE A 207 -3.46 19.10 1.05
N GLY A 208 -3.65 18.71 2.31
CA GLY A 208 -4.54 17.62 2.72
C GLY A 208 -5.90 18.09 3.21
N LYS A 209 -6.86 17.16 3.20
CA LYS A 209 -8.14 17.32 3.90
C LYS A 209 -7.90 17.42 5.41
N ALA A 210 -8.85 17.95 6.18
CA ALA A 210 -8.78 17.87 7.63
C ALA A 210 -8.52 16.42 8.09
N PRO A 211 -7.51 16.16 8.96
CA PRO A 211 -7.22 14.80 9.41
C PRO A 211 -8.42 14.15 10.12
N PRO A 212 -8.58 12.82 10.01
CA PRO A 212 -9.58 12.09 10.77
C PRO A 212 -9.31 12.19 12.28
N ALA A 213 -10.38 12.15 13.08
CA ALA A 213 -10.28 12.17 14.54
C ALA A 213 -9.43 10.99 15.07
N GLY A 214 -8.61 11.24 16.10
CA GLY A 214 -7.73 10.25 16.72
C GLY A 214 -6.49 9.91 15.91
N LEU A 215 -6.08 10.76 14.95
CA LEU A 215 -4.85 10.54 14.20
C LEU A 215 -3.71 10.90 15.14
N ASP A 216 -2.83 9.93 15.38
CA ASP A 216 -1.73 10.08 16.33
C ASP A 216 -0.43 9.69 15.62
N ARG A 217 -0.09 10.51 14.61
CA ARG A 217 1.19 10.51 13.90
C ARG A 217 1.71 11.95 13.99
N ALA A 218 2.46 12.22 15.05
CA ALA A 218 3.12 13.48 15.32
C ALA A 218 4.51 13.20 15.89
#